data_AF-A0A959PST6-F1
#
_entry.id   AF-A0A959PST6-F1
#
_cell.length_a   1.000
_cell.length_b   1.000
_cell.length_c   1.000
_cell.angle_alpha   90.00
_cell.angle_beta   90.00
_cell.angle_gamma   90.00
#
_symmetry.space_group_name_H-M   'P 1'
#
loop_
_entity.id
_entity.type
_entity.pdbx_description
1 polymer ?
#
loop_
_entity_poly.entity_id
_entity_poly.type
_entity_poly.pdbx_seq_one_letter_code
_entity_poly.pdbx_strand_id
1 'polypeptide(L)'
;TDYGDLLQDYMTLTEGDKEKYTNLLPIVQSEDVKSQYETFFEGDVNGGYDKFKQFLANLQQELEAGNKVELILKGYTSPRADAKYNLTLGQRRVNSIKNEMVLQGNEQLKQYYLSGQLKITDISFGKELAPNDVSDSIADKRNSIYNLKAAKERRVEILRASRN
;
A
#
# COMPACT_ATOMS: atom_id res chain seq x y z
N THR A 1 14.13 3.99 -0.47
CA THR A 1 13.56 2.96 -1.34
C THR A 1 12.25 3.47 -1.82
N ASP A 2 12.08 3.45 -3.13
CA ASP A 2 10.86 3.85 -3.80
C ASP A 2 9.85 2.72 -3.76
N TYR A 3 8.57 3.06 -3.91
CA TYR A 3 7.50 2.09 -3.76
C TYR A 3 7.49 1.08 -4.92
N GLY A 4 7.83 1.50 -6.14
CA GLY A 4 7.99 0.64 -7.31
C GLY A 4 8.98 -0.52 -7.09
N ASP A 5 10.15 -0.25 -6.50
CA ASP A 5 11.14 -1.30 -6.17
C ASP A 5 10.57 -2.30 -5.16
N LEU A 6 9.95 -1.78 -4.09
CA LEU A 6 9.33 -2.61 -3.05
C LEU A 6 8.18 -3.46 -3.60
N LEU A 7 7.43 -2.93 -4.58
CA LEU A 7 6.37 -3.64 -5.26
C LEU A 7 6.94 -4.77 -6.12
N GLN A 8 7.99 -4.50 -6.89
CA GLN A 8 8.64 -5.52 -7.71
C GLN A 8 9.17 -6.68 -6.86
N ASP A 9 9.81 -6.38 -5.73
CA ASP A 9 10.22 -7.38 -4.75
C ASP A 9 9.02 -8.16 -4.20
N TYR A 10 7.94 -7.46 -3.85
CA TYR A 10 6.72 -8.09 -3.32
C TYR A 10 6.05 -9.04 -4.32
N MET A 11 6.02 -8.67 -5.60
CA MET A 11 5.48 -9.52 -6.67
C MET A 11 6.22 -10.86 -6.81
N THR A 12 7.51 -10.91 -6.45
CA THR A 12 8.27 -12.18 -6.48
C THR A 12 7.82 -13.19 -5.41
N LEU A 13 7.13 -12.72 -4.37
CA LEU A 13 6.65 -13.57 -3.27
C LEU A 13 5.32 -14.26 -3.57
N THR A 14 4.62 -13.85 -4.63
CA THR A 14 3.25 -14.26 -4.97
C THR A 14 3.05 -15.78 -4.92
N GLU A 15 3.85 -16.54 -5.67
CA GLU A 15 3.71 -18.00 -5.74
C GLU A 15 4.00 -18.68 -4.40
N GLY A 16 5.06 -18.23 -3.71
CA GLY A 16 5.43 -18.79 -2.41
C GLY A 16 4.41 -18.51 -1.32
N ASP A 17 3.78 -17.33 -1.32
CA ASP A 17 2.75 -16.97 -0.35
C ASP A 17 1.41 -17.68 -0.68
N LYS A 18 1.07 -17.83 -1.97
CA LYS A 18 -0.09 -18.59 -2.44
C LYS A 18 0.01 -20.06 -2.00
N GLU A 19 1.16 -20.69 -2.17
CA GLU A 19 1.39 -22.07 -1.77
C GLU A 19 1.29 -22.24 -0.24
N LYS A 20 1.95 -21.39 0.54
CA LYS A 20 1.95 -21.46 2.02
C LYS A 20 0.56 -21.27 2.64
N TYR A 21 -0.35 -20.60 1.96
CA TYR A 21 -1.73 -20.44 2.43
C TYR A 21 -2.62 -21.63 2.06
N THR A 22 -2.42 -22.18 0.85
CA THR A 22 -3.29 -23.19 0.25
C THR A 22 -2.91 -24.64 0.58
N ASN A 23 -1.65 -24.91 0.96
CA ASN A 23 -1.12 -26.25 1.19
C ASN A 23 -1.89 -27.13 2.20
N LEU A 24 -2.60 -26.51 3.15
CA LEU A 24 -3.41 -27.18 4.17
C LEU A 24 -4.93 -27.00 3.94
N LEU A 25 -5.35 -26.55 2.74
CA LEU A 25 -6.76 -26.47 2.36
C LEU A 25 -7.22 -27.74 1.65
N PRO A 26 -8.49 -28.13 1.79
CA PRO A 26 -9.14 -29.07 0.86
C PRO A 26 -9.00 -28.59 -0.59
N ILE A 27 -8.87 -29.51 -1.54
CA ILE A 27 -8.59 -29.22 -2.97
C ILE A 27 -9.52 -28.14 -3.54
N VAL A 28 -10.84 -28.29 -3.34
CA VAL A 28 -11.84 -27.33 -3.86
C VAL A 28 -11.66 -25.93 -3.27
N GLN A 29 -11.36 -25.83 -1.97
CA GLN A 29 -11.10 -24.53 -1.33
C GLN A 29 -9.76 -23.95 -1.77
N SER A 30 -8.76 -24.81 -2.04
CA SER A 30 -7.46 -24.39 -2.55
C SER A 30 -7.58 -23.74 -3.93
N GLU A 31 -8.40 -24.28 -4.84
CA GLU A 31 -8.56 -23.72 -6.20
C GLU A 31 -9.20 -22.32 -6.17
N ASP A 32 -10.29 -22.14 -5.44
CA ASP A 32 -10.94 -20.83 -5.26
C ASP A 32 -9.96 -19.79 -4.68
N VAL A 33 -9.24 -20.18 -3.63
CA VAL A 33 -8.25 -19.29 -3.01
C VAL A 33 -7.10 -18.93 -3.95
N LYS A 34 -6.62 -19.86 -4.77
CA LYS A 34 -5.58 -19.57 -5.77
C LYS A 34 -6.04 -18.50 -6.76
N SER A 35 -7.28 -18.60 -7.24
CA SER A 35 -7.89 -17.60 -8.13
C SER A 35 -8.03 -16.23 -7.45
N GLN A 36 -8.41 -16.21 -6.17
CA GLN A 36 -8.48 -14.95 -5.40
C GLN A 36 -7.10 -14.30 -5.21
N TYR A 37 -6.04 -15.10 -5.05
CA TYR A 37 -4.67 -14.62 -5.00
C TYR A 37 -4.27 -13.95 -6.32
N GLU A 38 -4.50 -14.62 -7.44
CA GLU A 38 -4.19 -14.08 -8.76
C GLU A 38 -4.94 -12.77 -8.98
N THR A 39 -6.23 -12.74 -8.66
CA THR A 39 -7.04 -11.51 -8.72
C THR A 39 -6.48 -10.38 -7.87
N PHE A 40 -6.04 -10.66 -6.64
CA PHE A 40 -5.46 -9.66 -5.75
C PHE A 40 -4.13 -9.12 -6.28
N PHE A 41 -3.22 -9.99 -6.70
CA PHE A 41 -1.90 -9.56 -7.17
C PHE A 41 -1.97 -8.82 -8.52
N GLU A 42 -2.83 -9.26 -9.44
CA GLU A 42 -3.04 -8.56 -10.70
C GLU A 42 -3.83 -7.26 -10.52
N GLY A 43 -4.94 -7.30 -9.79
CA GLY A 43 -5.87 -6.18 -9.67
C GLY A 43 -5.47 -5.15 -8.61
N ASP A 44 -5.27 -5.60 -7.37
CA ASP A 44 -5.02 -4.71 -6.24
C ASP A 44 -3.54 -4.27 -6.16
N VAL A 45 -2.60 -5.17 -6.40
CA VAL A 45 -1.15 -4.88 -6.29
C VAL A 45 -0.65 -4.21 -7.58
N ASN A 46 -0.60 -4.94 -8.71
CA ASN A 46 -0.14 -4.39 -9.98
C ASN A 46 -1.07 -3.29 -10.50
N GLY A 47 -2.37 -3.57 -10.58
CA GLY A 47 -3.36 -2.59 -11.03
C GLY A 47 -3.45 -1.38 -10.09
N GLY A 48 -3.20 -1.56 -8.78
CA GLY A 48 -3.07 -0.45 -7.84
C GLY A 48 -1.89 0.46 -8.16
N TYR A 49 -0.74 -0.10 -8.52
CA TYR A 49 0.44 0.65 -8.94
C TYR A 49 0.23 1.38 -10.28
N ASP A 50 -0.46 0.75 -11.23
CA ASP A 50 -0.83 1.42 -12.49
C ASP A 50 -1.76 2.62 -12.26
N LYS A 51 -2.76 2.47 -11.38
CA LYS A 51 -3.61 3.58 -10.94
C LYS A 51 -2.82 4.67 -10.24
N PHE A 52 -1.83 4.31 -9.43
CA PHE A 52 -0.95 5.27 -8.78
C PHE A 52 -0.15 6.08 -9.81
N LYS A 53 0.47 5.44 -10.81
CA LYS A 53 1.18 6.14 -11.89
C LYS A 53 0.26 7.09 -12.68
N GLN A 54 -0.95 6.65 -12.99
CA GLN A 54 -1.96 7.49 -13.65
C GLN A 54 -2.36 8.69 -12.77
N PHE A 55 -2.51 8.48 -11.47
CA PHE A 55 -2.75 9.55 -10.51
C PHE A 55 -1.61 10.57 -10.50
N LEU A 56 -0.34 10.14 -10.53
CA LEU A 56 0.80 11.07 -10.58
C LEU A 56 0.80 11.92 -11.86
N ALA A 57 0.47 11.33 -13.01
CA ALA A 57 0.35 12.06 -14.27
C ALA A 57 -0.75 13.13 -14.19
N ASN A 58 -1.93 12.78 -13.66
CA ASN A 58 -3.03 13.73 -13.49
C ASN A 58 -2.69 14.83 -12.48
N LEU A 59 -2.05 14.47 -11.36
CA LEU A 59 -1.58 15.42 -10.35
C LEU A 59 -0.62 16.44 -10.96
N GLN A 60 0.32 15.98 -11.78
CA GLN A 60 1.26 16.86 -12.47
C GLN A 60 0.52 17.84 -13.40
N GLN A 61 -0.43 17.38 -14.20
CA GLN A 61 -1.24 18.26 -15.06
C GLN A 61 -1.99 19.34 -14.27
N GLU A 62 -2.56 18.99 -13.11
CA GLU A 62 -3.23 19.98 -12.27
C GLU A 62 -2.27 21.05 -11.75
N LEU A 63 -1.07 20.65 -11.32
CA LEU A 63 -0.04 21.53 -10.80
C LEU A 63 0.55 22.43 -11.91
N GLU A 64 0.75 21.88 -13.11
CA GLU A 64 1.16 22.64 -14.31
C GLU A 64 0.13 23.70 -14.70
N ALA A 65 -1.17 23.42 -14.49
CA ALA A 65 -2.24 24.41 -14.65
C ALA A 65 -2.28 25.49 -13.54
N GLY A 66 -1.32 25.49 -12.61
CA GLY A 66 -1.22 26.47 -11.52
C GLY A 66 -2.11 26.18 -10.31
N ASN A 67 -2.77 25.01 -10.26
CA ASN A 67 -3.59 24.66 -9.11
C ASN A 67 -2.75 24.32 -7.90
N LYS A 68 -3.22 24.69 -6.70
CA LYS A 68 -2.74 24.11 -5.45
C LYS A 68 -3.46 22.78 -5.18
N VAL A 69 -2.71 21.79 -4.72
CA VAL A 69 -3.21 20.46 -4.37
C VAL A 69 -2.69 20.07 -3.00
N GLU A 70 -3.60 19.66 -2.13
CA GLU A 70 -3.28 19.08 -0.83
C GLU A 70 -3.67 17.61 -0.81
N LEU A 71 -2.73 16.75 -0.41
CA LEU A 71 -2.89 15.31 -0.33
C LEU A 71 -2.66 14.82 1.10
N ILE A 72 -3.38 13.77 1.48
CA ILE A 72 -3.21 13.04 2.73
C ILE A 72 -2.85 11.61 2.37
N LEU A 73 -1.68 11.15 2.84
CA LEU A 73 -1.21 9.78 2.72
C LEU A 73 -1.48 9.04 4.04
N LYS A 74 -2.23 7.94 3.98
CA LYS A 74 -2.60 7.15 5.15
C LYS A 74 -1.97 5.75 5.08
N GLY A 75 -1.10 5.43 6.03
CA GLY A 75 -0.42 4.14 6.10
C GLY A 75 -1.05 3.17 7.09
N TYR A 76 -1.32 1.95 6.62
CA TYR A 76 -1.98 0.87 7.37
C TYR A 76 -1.09 -0.36 7.48
N THR A 77 -1.38 -1.23 8.46
CA THR A 77 -0.70 -2.51 8.66
C THR A 77 -1.64 -3.60 9.18
N SER A 78 -1.37 -4.85 8.80
CA SER A 78 -1.93 -6.03 9.48
C SER A 78 -1.53 -6.09 10.96
N PRO A 79 -2.38 -6.59 11.88
CA PRO A 79 -2.23 -6.41 13.33
C PRO A 79 -1.18 -7.28 14.04
N ARG A 80 -0.24 -7.87 13.31
CA ARG A 80 0.67 -8.95 13.75
C ARG A 80 1.69 -8.58 14.85
N ALA A 81 1.92 -7.29 15.07
CA ALA A 81 2.95 -6.80 16.00
C ALA A 81 2.34 -5.84 17.04
N ASP A 82 3.16 -5.37 17.98
CA ASP A 82 2.74 -4.33 18.91
C ASP A 82 2.36 -3.04 18.17
N ALA A 83 1.59 -2.18 18.85
CA ALA A 83 1.04 -0.97 18.25
C ALA A 83 2.15 -0.01 17.78
N LYS A 84 3.22 0.16 18.57
CA LYS A 84 4.32 1.08 18.25
C LYS A 84 5.08 0.61 17.01
N TYR A 85 5.35 -0.68 16.91
CA TYR A 85 5.97 -1.27 15.72
C TYR A 85 5.11 -1.05 14.48
N ASN A 86 3.80 -1.32 14.57
CA ASN A 86 2.89 -1.16 13.44
C ASN A 86 2.72 0.30 13.00
N LEU A 87 2.67 1.26 13.94
CA LEU A 87 2.70 2.69 13.62
C LEU A 87 3.99 3.06 12.86
N THR A 88 5.13 2.55 13.32
CA THR A 88 6.41 2.78 12.63
C THR A 88 6.42 2.16 11.23
N LEU A 89 5.88 0.95 11.09
CA LEU A 89 5.80 0.25 9.80
C LEU A 89 4.86 0.93 8.82
N GLY A 90 3.69 1.39 9.28
CA GLY A 90 2.77 2.17 8.46
C GLY A 90 3.40 3.49 8.02
N GLN A 91 4.15 4.18 8.90
CA GLN A 91 4.89 5.38 8.51
C GLN A 91 5.95 5.08 7.44
N ARG A 92 6.67 3.96 7.53
CA ARG A 92 7.64 3.55 6.50
C ARG A 92 6.97 3.34 5.13
N ARG A 93 5.75 2.81 5.09
CA ARG A 93 4.97 2.66 3.86
C ARG A 93 4.55 4.00 3.26
N VAL A 94 4.11 4.93 4.10
CA VAL A 94 3.83 6.30 3.63
C VAL A 94 5.09 6.94 3.07
N ASN A 95 6.23 6.77 3.75
CA ASN A 95 7.50 7.31 3.29
C ASN A 95 7.93 6.72 1.94
N SER A 96 7.69 5.44 1.64
CA SER A 96 8.03 4.88 0.33
C SER A 96 7.21 5.50 -0.80
N ILE A 97 5.91 5.74 -0.57
CA ILE A 97 5.06 6.45 -1.53
C ILE A 97 5.56 7.89 -1.71
N LYS A 98 5.81 8.60 -0.61
CA LYS A 98 6.32 9.97 -0.66
C LYS A 98 7.68 10.08 -1.36
N ASN A 99 8.56 9.08 -1.16
CA ASN A 99 9.85 9.03 -1.84
C ASN A 99 9.67 9.00 -3.35
N GLU A 100 8.82 8.10 -3.84
CA GLU A 100 8.55 7.98 -5.27
C GLU A 100 7.86 9.23 -5.83
N MET A 101 6.94 9.83 -5.06
CA MET A 101 6.23 11.04 -5.50
C MET A 101 7.17 12.25 -5.65
N VAL A 102 8.02 12.54 -4.66
CA VAL A 102 8.67 13.86 -4.56
C VAL A 102 10.11 13.87 -4.05
N LEU A 103 10.68 12.76 -3.55
CA LEU A 103 12.05 12.77 -3.00
C LEU A 103 13.08 12.11 -3.92
N GLN A 104 12.68 11.09 -4.67
CA GLN A 104 13.56 10.26 -5.51
C GLN A 104 13.00 10.03 -6.91
N GLY A 105 11.67 9.98 -7.10
CA GLY A 105 11.07 9.62 -8.38
C GLY A 105 10.86 10.78 -9.36
N ASN A 106 9.98 11.75 -9.04
CA ASN A 106 9.57 12.79 -9.99
C ASN A 106 10.11 14.19 -9.64
N GLU A 107 11.09 14.66 -10.43
CA GLU A 107 11.72 15.97 -10.21
C GLU A 107 10.76 17.15 -10.44
N GLN A 108 9.75 17.02 -11.31
CA GLN A 108 8.75 18.08 -11.53
C GLN A 108 7.81 18.21 -10.32
N LEU A 109 7.27 17.09 -9.82
CA LEU A 109 6.44 17.07 -8.62
C LEU A 109 7.20 17.56 -7.39
N LYS A 110 8.50 17.27 -7.30
CA LYS A 110 9.38 17.79 -6.24
C LYS A 110 9.43 19.31 -6.23
N GLN A 111 9.52 19.98 -7.39
CA GLN A 111 9.52 21.44 -7.44
C GLN A 111 8.20 22.03 -6.90
N TYR A 112 7.06 21.43 -7.25
CA TYR A 112 5.76 21.84 -6.72
C TYR A 112 5.62 21.57 -5.22
N TYR A 113 6.25 20.50 -4.72
CA TYR A 113 6.29 20.21 -3.29
C TYR A 113 7.14 21.23 -2.52
N LEU A 114 8.31 21.57 -3.04
CA LEU A 114 9.21 22.56 -2.44
C LEU A 114 8.63 23.98 -2.47
N SER A 115 7.86 24.33 -3.50
CA SER A 115 7.18 25.62 -3.59
C SER A 115 5.93 25.71 -2.70
N GLY A 116 5.46 24.58 -2.17
CA GLY A 116 4.22 24.48 -1.38
C GLY A 116 2.94 24.48 -2.22
N GLN A 117 3.05 24.40 -3.55
CA GLN A 117 1.89 24.23 -4.44
C GLN A 117 1.29 22.82 -4.32
N LEU A 118 2.14 21.82 -4.11
CA LEU A 118 1.78 20.48 -3.69
C LEU A 118 2.08 20.32 -2.19
N LYS A 119 1.05 20.09 -1.38
CA LYS A 119 1.22 19.81 0.06
C LYS A 119 0.86 18.36 0.34
N ILE A 120 1.73 17.66 1.06
CA ILE A 120 1.53 16.25 1.42
C ILE A 120 1.55 16.15 2.94
N THR A 121 0.46 15.63 3.51
CA THR A 121 0.34 15.31 4.93
C THR A 121 0.37 13.80 5.11
N ASP A 122 1.22 13.33 6.00
CA ASP A 122 1.43 11.90 6.24
C ASP A 122 0.79 11.48 7.57
N ILE A 123 0.01 10.40 7.55
CA ILE A 123 -0.61 9.81 8.74
C ILE A 123 -0.36 8.31 8.73
N SER A 124 0.07 7.75 9.86
CA SER A 124 0.07 6.31 10.05
C SER A 124 -0.98 5.90 11.08
N PHE A 125 -1.85 4.98 10.68
CA PHE A 125 -2.80 4.32 11.58
C PHE A 125 -2.26 2.99 12.13
N GLY A 126 -1.10 2.53 11.64
CA GLY A 126 -0.56 1.23 12.00
C GLY A 126 -1.64 0.14 11.89
N LYS A 127 -1.90 -0.55 13.00
CA LYS A 127 -2.91 -1.61 13.06
C LYS A 127 -4.27 -1.19 13.62
N GLU A 128 -4.44 0.08 13.99
CA GLU A 128 -5.61 0.53 14.75
C GLU A 128 -6.92 0.36 13.98
N LEU A 129 -6.86 0.42 12.64
CA LEU A 129 -8.02 0.30 11.76
C LEU A 129 -8.12 -1.09 11.09
N ALA A 130 -7.29 -2.05 11.51
CA ALA A 130 -7.38 -3.41 10.98
C ALA A 130 -8.69 -4.09 11.44
N PRO A 131 -9.42 -4.79 10.56
CA PRO A 131 -10.61 -5.53 10.94
C PRO A 131 -10.34 -6.61 12.00
N ASN A 132 -11.30 -6.85 12.89
CA ASN A 132 -11.19 -7.83 13.98
C ASN A 132 -11.00 -9.28 13.49
N ASP A 133 -11.36 -9.58 12.24
CA ASP A 133 -11.22 -10.90 11.64
C ASP A 133 -9.86 -11.11 10.94
N VAL A 134 -8.92 -10.16 11.07
CA VAL A 134 -7.52 -10.31 10.65
C VAL A 134 -6.67 -10.80 11.81
N SER A 135 -6.01 -11.95 11.63
CA SER A 135 -5.17 -12.57 12.67
C SER A 135 -3.98 -11.68 13.07
N ASP A 136 -3.86 -11.43 14.38
CA ASP A 136 -2.73 -10.73 15.01
C ASP A 136 -1.66 -11.70 15.55
N SER A 137 -1.90 -13.01 15.47
CA SER A 137 -1.03 -14.04 16.05
C SER A 137 0.28 -14.18 15.28
N ILE A 138 1.39 -13.94 15.96
CA ILE A 138 2.76 -14.12 15.41
C ILE A 138 3.01 -15.57 15.00
N ALA A 139 2.45 -16.53 15.76
CA ALA A 139 2.62 -17.96 15.55
C ALA A 139 1.80 -18.47 14.37
N ASP A 140 0.61 -17.91 14.15
CA ASP A 140 -0.26 -18.25 13.02
C ASP A 140 0.15 -17.49 11.76
N LYS A 141 1.28 -17.89 11.16
CA LYS A 141 1.78 -17.27 9.92
C LYS A 141 0.81 -17.41 8.75
N ARG A 142 0.05 -18.51 8.71
CA ARG A 142 -0.91 -18.77 7.64
C ARG A 142 -1.96 -17.68 7.57
N ASN A 143 -2.57 -17.32 8.70
CA ASN A 143 -3.60 -16.29 8.74
C ASN A 143 -3.05 -14.87 8.94
N SER A 144 -1.94 -14.69 9.63
CA SER A 144 -1.38 -13.35 9.91
C SER A 144 -0.46 -12.82 8.79
N ILE A 145 0.08 -13.70 7.94
CA ILE A 145 0.97 -13.32 6.85
C ILE A 145 0.33 -13.55 5.50
N TYR A 146 -0.06 -14.79 5.20
CA TYR A 146 -0.37 -15.20 3.84
C TYR A 146 -1.82 -14.89 3.47
N ASN A 147 -2.78 -15.07 4.38
CA ASN A 147 -4.18 -14.75 4.13
C ASN A 147 -4.38 -13.35 3.51
N LEU A 148 -5.15 -13.29 2.42
CA LEU A 148 -5.42 -12.06 1.68
C LEU A 148 -6.04 -10.95 2.53
N LYS A 149 -6.79 -11.29 3.59
CA LYS A 149 -7.29 -10.27 4.54
C LYS A 149 -6.14 -9.52 5.22
N ALA A 150 -5.09 -10.25 5.63
CA ALA A 150 -3.90 -9.63 6.21
C ALA A 150 -3.07 -8.89 5.16
N ALA A 151 -3.00 -9.38 3.92
CA ALA A 151 -2.32 -8.70 2.82
C ALA A 151 -2.98 -7.35 2.46
N LYS A 152 -4.32 -7.30 2.42
CA LYS A 152 -5.09 -6.08 2.12
C LYS A 152 -4.94 -4.97 3.16
N GLU A 153 -4.59 -5.29 4.39
CA GLU A 153 -4.25 -4.29 5.42
C GLU A 153 -2.86 -3.67 5.21
N ARG A 154 -2.07 -4.17 4.25
CA ARG A 154 -0.72 -3.67 3.97
C ARG A 154 -0.73 -2.65 2.84
N ARG A 155 -1.39 -1.52 3.08
CA ARG A 155 -1.65 -0.51 2.05
C ARG A 155 -1.30 0.91 2.49
N VAL A 156 -1.23 1.78 1.50
CA VAL A 156 -1.30 3.24 1.67
C VAL A 156 -2.50 3.73 0.88
N GLU A 157 -3.28 4.62 1.47
CA GLU A 157 -4.36 5.32 0.79
C GLU A 157 -3.96 6.77 0.54
N ILE A 158 -4.27 7.27 -0.66
CA ILE A 158 -4.02 8.65 -1.08
C ILE A 158 -5.37 9.35 -1.18
N LEU A 159 -5.55 10.41 -0.41
CA LEU A 159 -6.77 11.22 -0.42
C LEU A 159 -6.44 12.65 -0.79
N ARG A 160 -7.28 13.28 -1.61
CA ARG A 160 -7.23 14.73 -1.80
C ARG A 160 -7.88 15.39 -0.58
N ALA A 161 -7.19 16.32 0.06
CA ALA A 161 -7.83 17.14 1.08
C ALA A 161 -8.85 18.03 0.37
N SER A 162 -10.09 18.04 0.87
CA SER A 162 -11.18 18.83 0.31
C SER A 162 -10.75 20.30 0.22
N ARG A 163 -11.00 20.94 -0.94
CA ARG A 163 -11.00 22.40 -1.00
C ARG A 163 -12.23 22.85 -0.21
N ASN A 164 -12.01 23.57 0.88
CA ASN A 164 -13.06 24.43 1.45
C ASN A 164 -13.42 25.53 0.46
#